data_AF-A0A7C5L5U8-F1
#
_entry.id   AF-A0A7C5L5U8-F1
#
_cell.length_a   1.000
_cell.length_b   1.000
_cell.length_c   1.000
_cell.angle_alpha   90.00
_cell.angle_beta   90.00
_cell.angle_gamma   90.00
#
_symmetry.space_group_name_H-M   'P 1'
#
loop_
_entity.id
_entity.type
_entity.pdbx_description
1 polymer ?
#
loop_
_entity_poly.entity_id
_entity_poly.type
_entity_poly.pdbx_seq_one_letter_code
_entity_poly.pdbx_strand_id
1 'polypeptide(L)' 'MNDKRNSASISGAGTISGGTYSRVSISGAGKVTGDIVADELRISGAGKVAGRAEVQE' A
#
# COMPACT_ATOMS: atom_id res chain seq x y z
N MET A 1 -1.79 18.43 -16.91
CA MET A 1 -2.00 18.42 -15.45
C MET A 1 -1.34 17.16 -14.93
N ASN A 2 -0.41 17.28 -13.99
CA ASN A 2 0.47 16.16 -13.59
C ASN A 2 -0.05 15.57 -12.28
N ASP A 3 -1.07 14.72 -12.35
CA ASP A 3 -1.56 13.93 -11.23
C ASP A 3 -0.42 13.06 -10.68
N LYS A 4 0.35 13.58 -9.71
CA LYS A 4 1.28 12.78 -8.91
C LYS A 4 0.46 11.89 -7.98
N ARG A 5 -0.18 10.88 -8.55
CA ARG A 5 -0.83 9.80 -7.83
C ARG A 5 0.27 9.01 -7.13
N ASN A 6 0.26 9.06 -5.80
CA ASN A 6 1.24 8.34 -4.99
C ASN A 6 1.04 6.84 -5.22
N SER A 7 1.99 6.21 -5.91
CA SER A 7 2.00 4.75 -6.11
C SER A 7 3.10 4.16 -5.24
N ALA A 8 2.73 3.18 -4.42
CA ALA A 8 3.67 2.45 -3.58
C ALA A 8 3.96 1.10 -4.23
N SER A 9 5.23 0.77 -4.42
CA SER A 9 5.66 -0.56 -4.82
C SER A 9 6.68 -1.08 -3.82
N ILE A 10 6.45 -2.27 -3.25
CA ILE A 10 7.40 -2.97 -2.40
C ILE A 10 7.85 -4.21 -3.15
N SER A 11 9.16 -4.41 -3.29
CA SER A 11 9.76 -5.63 -3.84
C SER A 11 10.75 -6.20 -2.81
N GLY A 12 10.36 -7.25 -2.10
CA GLY A 12 11.10 -7.83 -0.97
C GLY A 12 10.43 -7.52 0.36
N ALA A 13 11.18 -6.99 1.34
CA ALA A 13 10.65 -6.59 2.64
C ALA A 13 10.55 -5.07 2.74
N GLY A 14 9.37 -4.54 3.06
CA GLY A 14 9.13 -3.10 3.14
C GLY A 14 8.13 -2.73 4.23
N THR A 15 8.29 -1.52 4.79
CA THR A 15 7.31 -0.94 5.71
C THR A 15 6.72 0.32 5.11
N ILE A 16 5.39 0.38 5.03
CA ILE A 16 4.64 1.54 4.59
C ILE A 16 4.07 2.23 5.83
N SER A 17 4.31 3.53 5.95
CA SER A 17 3.58 4.34 6.93
C SER A 17 2.18 4.62 6.37
N GLY A 18 1.17 4.63 7.24
CA GLY A 18 -0.22 4.92 6.84
C GLY A 18 -0.34 6.22 6.02
N GLY A 19 -1.33 6.24 5.13
CA GLY A 19 -1.55 7.33 4.19
C GLY A 19 -2.45 6.93 3.02
N THR A 20 -2.61 7.85 2.07
CA THR A 20 -3.45 7.64 0.87
C THR A 20 -2.57 7.39 -0.36
N TYR A 21 -2.87 6.30 -1.06
CA TYR A 21 -2.17 5.84 -2.25
C TYR A 21 -3.19 5.59 -3.37
N SER A 22 -2.81 5.80 -4.63
CA SER A 22 -3.68 5.41 -5.74
C SER A 22 -3.45 3.96 -6.16
N ARG A 23 -2.20 3.49 -6.09
CA ARG A 23 -1.88 2.09 -6.40
C ARG A 23 -0.81 1.59 -5.45
N VAL A 24 -1.09 0.48 -4.78
CA VAL A 24 -0.17 -0.21 -3.89
C VAL A 24 0.11 -1.59 -4.47
N SER A 25 1.36 -1.88 -4.79
CA SER A 25 1.80 -3.19 -5.26
C SER A 25 2.86 -3.73 -4.31
N ILE A 26 2.58 -4.80 -3.59
CA ILE A 26 3.50 -5.41 -2.64
C ILE A 26 3.87 -6.77 -3.18
N SER A 27 5.13 -6.97 -3.54
CA SER A 27 5.70 -8.25 -3.93
C SER A 27 6.71 -8.69 -2.87
N GLY A 28 6.30 -9.55 -1.95
CA GLY A 28 7.12 -10.02 -0.83
C GLY A 28 6.44 -9.83 0.53
N ALA A 29 7.16 -9.26 1.50
CA ALA A 29 6.72 -9.00 2.87
C ALA A 29 6.49 -7.49 3.11
N GLY A 30 5.23 -7.06 3.11
CA GLY A 30 4.85 -5.66 3.38
C GLY A 30 4.26 -5.50 4.78
N LYS A 31 4.72 -4.50 5.55
CA LYS A 31 4.06 -4.10 6.80
C LYS A 31 3.54 -2.69 6.68
N VAL A 32 2.27 -2.47 6.98
CA VAL A 32 1.69 -1.12 7.05
C VAL A 32 1.55 -0.74 8.51
N THR A 33 2.10 0.40 8.90
CA THR A 33 1.98 0.97 10.25
C THR A 33 1.06 2.19 10.19
N GLY A 34 -0.18 2.04 10.66
CA GLY A 34 -1.23 3.07 10.57
C GLY A 34 -2.32 2.73 9.54
N ASP A 35 -3.24 3.66 9.36
CA ASP A 35 -4.36 3.52 8.42
C ASP A 35 -3.90 3.78 6.98
N ILE A 36 -4.31 2.93 6.05
CA ILE A 36 -3.98 3.05 4.63
C ILE A 36 -5.25 3.09 3.79
N VAL A 37 -5.30 4.04 2.87
CA VAL A 37 -6.36 4.15 1.87
C VAL A 37 -5.73 3.97 0.51
N ALA A 38 -6.20 2.99 -0.27
CA ALA A 38 -5.70 2.72 -1.61
C ALA A 38 -6.84 2.63 -2.62
N ASP A 39 -6.69 3.15 -3.84
CA ASP A 39 -7.64 2.80 -4.90
C ASP A 39 -7.40 1.34 -5.35
N GLU A 40 -6.19 1.03 -5.78
CA GLU A 40 -5.82 -0.32 -6.24
C GLU A 40 -4.77 -0.95 -5.32
N LEU A 41 -5.09 -2.08 -4.68
CA LEU A 41 -4.17 -2.77 -3.77
C LEU A 41 -3.88 -4.20 -4.26
N ARG A 42 -2.66 -4.45 -4.73
CA ARG A 42 -2.13 -5.77 -5.07
C ARG A 42 -1.08 -6.22 -4.06
N ILE A 43 -1.27 -7.40 -3.49
CA ILE A 43 -0.29 -8.02 -2.58
C ILE A 43 0.01 -9.44 -3.08
N SER A 44 1.23 -9.62 -3.57
CA SER A 44 1.86 -10.87 -3.94
C SER A 44 2.82 -11.30 -2.83
N GLY A 45 2.33 -12.04 -1.84
CA GLY A 45 3.14 -12.54 -0.73
C GLY A 45 2.46 -12.39 0.63
N ALA A 46 3.18 -11.85 1.62
CA ALA A 46 2.69 -11.62 2.98
C ALA A 46 2.56 -10.12 3.27
N GLY A 47 1.33 -9.66 3.53
CA GLY A 47 1.04 -8.29 3.94
C GLY A 47 0.50 -8.25 5.37
N LYS A 48 1.01 -7.35 6.22
CA LYS A 48 0.44 -7.11 7.55
C LYS A 48 0.11 -5.64 7.74
N VAL A 49 -1.17 -5.33 7.91
CA VAL A 49 -1.64 -3.98 8.21
C VAL A 49 -1.90 -3.85 9.70
N ALA A 50 -1.19 -2.94 10.35
CA ALA A 50 -1.40 -2.54 11.74
C ALA A 50 -2.17 -1.22 11.77
N GLY A 51 -3.46 -1.28 11.42
CA GLY A 51 -4.37 -0.15 11.24
C GLY A 51 -5.58 -0.55 10.39
N ARG A 52 -6.38 0.41 9.95
CA ARG A 52 -7.43 0.17 8.95
C ARG A 52 -6.84 0.18 7.55
N ALA A 53 -7.24 -0.79 6.73
CA ALA A 53 -7.03 -0.75 5.29
C ALA A 53 -8.38 -0.47 4.62
N GLU A 54 -8.44 0.61 3.85
CA GLU A 54 -9.60 0.94 3.02
C GLU A 54 -9.17 0.90 1.56
N VAL A 55 -9.89 0.11 0.76
CA VAL A 55 -9.63 -0.01 -0.67
C VAL A 55 -10.86 0.48 -1.42
N GLN A 56 -10.69 1.46 -2.31
CA GLN A 56 -11.76 2.03 -3.10
C GLN A 56 -11.59 1.61 -4.57
N GLU A 57 -12.39 0.66 -5.03
CA GLU A 57 -12.42 0.19 -6.42
C GLU A 57 -12.94 1.25 -7.41
#